data_AF-A0AAW5VFC2-F1
#
_entry.id   AF-A0AAW5VFC2-F1
#
_cell.length_a   1.000
_cell.length_b   1.000
_cell.length_c   1.000
_cell.angle_alpha   90.00
_cell.angle_beta   90.00
_cell.angle_gamma   90.00
#
_symmetry.space_group_name_H-M   'P 1'
#
loop_
_entity.id
_entity.type
_entity.pdbx_description
1 polymer ?
#
loop_
_entity_poly.entity_id
_entity_poly.type
_entity_poly.pdbx_seq_one_letter_code
_entity_poly.pdbx_strand_id
1 'polypeptide(L)'
;MSQLNDSFLRQTKEALELEAKQNNNEKMPFRGDVSKAIKQRVIVNIDSLAIFSVGVSANKYRSRYRHGGITSSIYRSVKSGGEQVGSLASNITIKGCLSFYESHPLTTSDYAISHLSKVLSPYNVLMADEAYSSLFGKYRNVRLINHSLKAKRKIHTFSRERWSKEGVNSNAVEGANGVLKTAMRQYRWFNCKYSQLYLNEFAVAKNLKFFKMEKNIIFGVNSERDFCGNRIGEGRSCPVLLKY
;
A
#
# COMPACT_ATOMS: atom_id res chain seq x y z
N MET A 1 -0.93 15.75 -11.28
CA MET A 1 -0.73 14.87 -10.12
C MET A 1 -1.74 15.27 -9.06
N SER A 2 -2.39 14.32 -8.38
CA SER A 2 -3.43 14.63 -7.41
C SER A 2 -2.84 15.36 -6.21
N GLN A 3 -2.94 16.69 -6.19
CA GLN A 3 -2.55 17.56 -5.06
C GLN A 3 -3.15 17.07 -3.72
N LEU A 4 -4.28 16.38 -3.80
CA LEU A 4 -4.97 15.81 -2.65
C LEU A 4 -4.22 14.60 -2.06
N ASN A 5 -3.64 13.72 -2.88
CA ASN A 5 -2.84 12.60 -2.37
C ASN A 5 -1.59 13.09 -1.65
N ASP A 6 -0.93 14.11 -2.20
CA ASP A 6 0.24 14.74 -1.58
C ASP A 6 -0.14 15.43 -0.26
N SER A 7 -1.32 16.05 -0.19
CA SER A 7 -1.87 16.59 1.06
C SER A 7 -2.10 15.48 2.11
N PHE A 8 -2.69 14.35 1.72
CA PHE A 8 -2.90 13.23 2.63
C PHE A 8 -1.58 12.64 3.14
N LEU A 9 -0.59 12.49 2.25
CA LEU A 9 0.76 12.05 2.61
C LEU A 9 1.39 12.98 3.65
N ARG A 10 1.35 14.29 3.40
CA ARG A 10 1.91 15.30 4.29
C ARG A 10 1.25 15.29 5.68
N GLN A 11 -0.08 15.34 5.72
CA GLN A 11 -0.83 15.30 6.99
C GLN A 11 -0.55 14.01 7.77
N THR A 12 -0.44 12.89 7.07
CA THR A 12 -0.13 11.60 7.69
C THR A 12 1.28 11.58 8.27
N LYS A 13 2.25 12.11 7.53
CA LYS A 13 3.64 12.22 7.99
C LYS A 13 3.74 13.10 9.24
N GLU A 14 3.10 14.26 9.22
CA GLU A 14 3.05 15.18 10.37
C GLU A 14 2.42 14.49 11.60
N ALA A 15 1.32 13.74 11.43
CA ALA A 15 0.69 12.98 12.51
C ALA A 15 1.58 11.87 13.07
N LEU A 16 2.29 11.14 12.21
CA LEU A 16 3.23 10.09 12.62
C LEU A 16 4.46 10.68 13.34
N GLU A 17 4.95 11.84 12.92
CA GLU A 17 6.03 12.54 13.62
C GLU A 17 5.59 13.02 15.01
N LEU A 18 4.36 13.50 15.16
CA LEU A 18 3.79 13.86 16.46
C LEU A 18 3.64 12.64 17.38
N GLU A 19 3.16 11.52 16.86
CA GLU A 19 3.06 10.26 17.61
C GLU A 19 4.43 9.77 18.09
N ALA A 20 5.45 9.85 17.23
CA ALA A 20 6.81 9.48 17.61
C ALA A 20 7.33 10.37 18.75
N LYS A 21 7.09 11.68 18.69
CA LYS A 21 7.46 12.65 19.74
C LYS A 21 6.70 12.38 21.05
N GLN A 22 5.41 12.10 21.00
CA GLN A 22 4.59 11.78 22.18
C GLN A 22 5.09 10.52 22.90
N ASN A 23 5.60 9.56 22.15
CA ASN A 23 6.22 8.34 22.68
C ASN A 23 7.71 8.51 23.04
N ASN A 24 8.21 9.74 23.15
CA ASN A 24 9.61 10.07 23.45
C ASN A 24 10.63 9.35 22.54
N ASN A 25 10.23 9.03 21.30
CA ASN A 25 11.04 8.25 20.35
C ASN A 25 11.53 6.90 20.94
N GLU A 26 10.75 6.31 21.84
CA GLU A 26 11.15 5.12 22.59
C GLU A 26 11.38 3.93 21.65
N LYS A 27 12.48 3.21 21.93
CA LYS A 27 12.90 2.03 21.16
C LYS A 27 12.14 0.79 21.62
N MET A 28 11.55 0.06 20.69
CA MET A 28 10.94 -1.24 20.97
C MET A 28 12.02 -2.31 21.25
N PRO A 29 11.70 -3.35 22.06
CA PRO A 29 12.65 -4.41 22.41
C PRO A 29 13.11 -5.15 21.16
N PHE A 30 14.43 -5.31 20.98
CA PHE A 30 15.02 -5.83 19.73
C PHE A 30 14.57 -7.27 19.40
N ARG A 31 14.33 -8.09 20.43
CA ARG A 31 13.81 -9.46 20.33
C ARG A 31 12.66 -9.66 21.31
N GLY A 32 11.81 -10.64 21.01
CA GLY A 32 10.70 -11.02 21.86
C GLY A 32 9.41 -10.27 21.53
N ASP A 33 8.40 -10.57 22.33
CA ASP A 33 7.04 -10.05 22.14
C ASP A 33 6.97 -8.52 22.24
N VAL A 34 6.60 -7.87 21.14
CA VAL A 34 6.42 -6.42 21.08
C VAL A 34 4.99 -5.99 21.40
N SER A 35 4.07 -6.92 21.66
CA SER A 35 2.63 -6.64 21.85
C SER A 35 2.35 -5.54 22.88
N LYS A 36 3.10 -5.50 23.99
CA LYS A 36 2.97 -4.45 25.02
C LYS A 36 3.45 -3.09 24.52
N ALA A 37 4.57 -3.06 23.79
CA ALA A 37 5.18 -1.82 23.29
C ALA A 37 4.36 -1.17 22.14
N ILE A 38 3.63 -1.98 21.36
CA ILE A 38 2.84 -1.48 20.22
C ILE A 38 1.40 -1.10 20.57
N LYS A 39 0.91 -1.41 21.78
CA LYS A 39 -0.52 -1.31 22.14
C LYS A 39 -1.13 0.09 21.94
N GLN A 40 -0.35 1.14 22.16
CA GLN A 40 -0.77 2.54 22.02
C GLN A 40 -0.10 3.25 20.83
N ARG A 41 0.62 2.51 19.98
CA ARG A 41 1.38 3.07 18.87
C ARG A 41 0.67 2.87 17.55
N VAL A 42 0.93 3.76 16.61
CA VAL A 42 0.45 3.61 15.24
C VAL A 42 1.31 2.59 14.51
N ILE A 43 0.68 1.53 14.02
CA ILE A 43 1.35 0.45 13.28
C ILE A 43 1.28 0.74 11.79
N VAL A 44 2.46 0.82 11.17
CA VAL A 44 2.61 1.00 9.73
C VAL A 44 3.13 -0.30 9.13
N ASN A 45 2.57 -0.70 8.00
CA ASN A 45 2.96 -1.88 7.25
C ASN A 45 3.45 -1.50 5.86
N ILE A 46 4.46 -2.22 5.36
CA ILE A 46 4.93 -2.09 3.98
C ILE A 46 4.99 -3.45 3.28
N ASP A 47 4.59 -3.47 2.02
CA ASP A 47 4.72 -4.62 1.13
C ASP A 47 4.88 -4.15 -0.33
N SER A 48 5.39 -5.02 -1.19
CA SER A 48 5.49 -4.79 -2.64
C SER A 48 4.66 -5.81 -3.39
N LEU A 49 3.86 -5.34 -4.35
CA LEU A 49 3.02 -6.19 -5.18
C LEU A 49 3.22 -5.92 -6.68
N ALA A 50 3.00 -6.95 -7.49
CA ALA A 50 2.72 -6.81 -8.92
C ALA A 50 1.21 -6.64 -9.11
N ILE A 51 0.81 -5.59 -9.82
CA ILE A 51 -0.60 -5.28 -10.14
C ILE A 51 -1.02 -6.03 -11.41
N PHE A 52 -0.16 -6.00 -12.42
CA PHE A 52 -0.29 -6.79 -13.65
C PHE A 52 1.00 -7.56 -13.85
N SER A 53 0.89 -8.86 -14.08
CA SER A 53 2.03 -9.73 -14.34
C SER A 53 1.90 -10.42 -15.69
N VAL A 54 3.04 -10.70 -16.30
CA VAL A 54 3.15 -11.44 -17.55
C VAL A 54 2.82 -12.90 -17.28
N GLY A 55 1.67 -13.33 -17.80
CA GLY A 55 1.30 -14.74 -17.84
C GLY A 55 2.22 -15.54 -18.79
N VAL A 56 2.27 -16.86 -18.61
CA VAL A 56 3.08 -17.76 -19.45
C VAL A 56 2.65 -17.67 -20.93
N SER A 57 1.33 -17.58 -21.17
CA SER A 57 0.76 -17.39 -22.51
C SER A 57 1.18 -16.07 -23.15
N ALA A 58 1.08 -14.96 -22.40
CA ALA A 58 1.53 -13.62 -22.85
C ALA A 58 3.04 -13.58 -23.15
N ASN A 59 3.80 -14.47 -22.52
CA ASN A 59 5.23 -14.63 -22.73
C ASN A 59 5.59 -15.65 -23.84
N LYS A 60 4.61 -16.12 -24.63
CA LYS A 60 4.79 -17.15 -25.67
C LYS A 60 5.50 -18.40 -25.14
N TYR A 61 5.17 -18.81 -23.91
CA TYR A 61 5.78 -19.95 -23.21
C TYR A 61 7.30 -19.84 -22.99
N ARG A 62 7.87 -18.64 -23.10
CA ARG A 62 9.30 -18.39 -22.87
C ARG A 62 9.59 -18.12 -21.40
N SER A 63 10.84 -18.34 -21.00
CA SER A 63 11.37 -17.89 -19.71
C SER A 63 11.36 -16.36 -19.61
N ARG A 64 11.11 -15.81 -18.43
CA ARG A 64 11.03 -14.35 -18.19
C ARG A 64 12.40 -13.69 -18.35
N TYR A 65 12.42 -12.37 -18.54
CA TYR A 65 13.65 -11.58 -18.73
C TYR A 65 14.66 -11.75 -17.60
N ARG A 66 14.20 -11.90 -16.35
CA ARG A 66 15.03 -12.16 -15.16
C ARG A 66 14.64 -13.49 -14.54
N HIS A 67 15.63 -14.27 -14.09
CA HIS A 67 15.41 -15.53 -13.41
C HIS A 67 15.03 -15.27 -11.94
N GLY A 68 13.73 -15.20 -11.65
CA GLY A 68 13.19 -15.22 -10.29
C GLY A 68 12.61 -13.90 -9.77
N GLY A 69 11.73 -14.01 -8.77
CA GLY A 69 11.14 -12.89 -8.04
C GLY A 69 9.99 -12.17 -8.75
N ILE A 70 9.34 -11.28 -8.00
CA ILE A 70 8.16 -10.52 -8.47
C ILE A 70 8.52 -9.55 -9.60
N THR A 71 9.75 -9.02 -9.62
CA THR A 71 10.26 -8.16 -10.70
C THR A 71 10.29 -8.86 -12.04
N SER A 72 10.72 -10.13 -12.10
CA SER A 72 10.69 -10.87 -13.37
C SER A 72 9.28 -11.00 -13.95
N SER A 73 8.26 -10.96 -13.08
CA SER A 73 6.86 -11.17 -13.46
C SER A 73 6.23 -9.99 -14.19
N ILE A 74 6.90 -8.84 -14.28
CA ILE A 74 6.36 -7.65 -14.97
C ILE A 74 7.03 -7.36 -16.32
N TYR A 75 8.05 -8.12 -16.69
CA TYR A 75 8.76 -8.00 -17.97
C TYR A 75 8.54 -9.23 -18.85
N ARG A 76 8.37 -9.01 -20.16
CA ARG A 76 8.40 -10.09 -21.16
C ARG A 76 9.80 -10.66 -21.29
N SER A 77 9.95 -11.87 -21.81
CA SER A 77 11.27 -12.45 -22.13
C SER A 77 12.06 -11.55 -23.07
N VAL A 78 13.40 -11.56 -23.02
CA VAL A 78 14.27 -10.88 -24.00
C VAL A 78 13.82 -11.18 -25.45
N LYS A 79 13.58 -12.46 -25.73
CA LYS A 79 13.13 -12.98 -27.05
C LYS A 79 11.71 -12.58 -27.45
N SER A 80 10.98 -11.89 -26.57
CA SER A 80 9.62 -11.38 -26.79
C SER A 80 9.58 -9.86 -26.60
N GLY A 81 10.72 -9.18 -26.74
CA GLY A 81 10.86 -7.73 -26.66
C GLY A 81 11.46 -7.21 -25.35
N GLY A 82 11.47 -7.99 -24.26
CA GLY A 82 12.02 -7.55 -22.97
C GLY A 82 11.25 -6.39 -22.30
N GLU A 83 10.11 -6.01 -22.86
CA GLU A 83 9.33 -4.85 -22.44
C GLU A 83 8.65 -5.05 -21.09
N GLN A 84 8.50 -3.96 -20.34
CA GLN A 84 7.68 -3.92 -19.14
C GLN A 84 6.21 -3.89 -19.53
N VAL A 85 5.49 -4.98 -19.28
CA VAL A 85 4.04 -5.09 -19.54
C VAL A 85 3.23 -5.21 -18.25
N GLY A 86 3.90 -5.24 -17.12
CA GLY A 86 3.33 -5.20 -15.78
C GLY A 86 3.82 -3.99 -14.97
N SER A 87 3.21 -3.77 -13.82
CA SER A 87 3.63 -2.72 -12.89
C SER A 87 3.83 -3.31 -11.49
N LEU A 88 4.94 -2.91 -10.85
CA LEU A 88 5.15 -3.12 -9.42
C LEU A 88 4.74 -1.88 -8.67
N ALA A 89 4.14 -2.07 -7.52
CA ALA A 89 3.87 -1.02 -6.57
C ALA A 89 4.38 -1.42 -5.19
N SER A 90 4.92 -0.45 -4.44
CA SER A 90 5.06 -0.55 -3.00
C SER A 90 3.81 0.05 -2.35
N ASN A 91 3.30 -0.60 -1.32
CA ASN A 91 2.15 -0.14 -0.54
C ASN A 91 2.61 0.11 0.89
N ILE A 92 2.34 1.31 1.40
CA ILE A 92 2.45 1.64 2.81
C ILE A 92 1.03 1.77 3.35
N THR A 93 0.66 0.93 4.30
CA THR A 93 -0.66 0.93 4.91
C THR A 93 -0.55 1.15 6.41
N ILE A 94 -1.31 2.12 6.92
CA ILE A 94 -1.48 2.31 8.35
C ILE A 94 -2.63 1.42 8.81
N LYS A 95 -2.40 0.59 9.83
CA LYS A 95 -3.40 -0.39 10.27
C LYS A 95 -4.72 0.30 10.66
N GLY A 96 -5.81 -0.10 10.01
CA GLY A 96 -7.15 0.47 10.23
C GLY A 96 -7.39 1.84 9.57
N CYS A 97 -6.43 2.34 8.79
CA CYS A 97 -6.42 3.69 8.24
C CYS A 97 -5.97 3.68 6.75
N LEU A 98 -5.21 4.70 6.39
CA LEU A 98 -4.83 5.09 5.03
C LEU A 98 -3.88 4.09 4.36
N SER A 99 -3.93 4.03 3.03
CA SER A 99 -2.93 3.36 2.21
C SER A 99 -2.36 4.29 1.14
N PHE A 100 -1.05 4.20 0.95
CA PHE A 100 -0.32 4.96 -0.06
C PHE A 100 0.44 4.01 -0.96
N TYR A 101 0.48 4.33 -2.25
CA TYR A 101 1.02 3.45 -3.27
C TYR A 101 2.03 4.20 -4.13
N GLU A 102 3.17 3.57 -4.39
CA GLU A 102 4.19 4.10 -5.29
C GLU A 102 4.62 3.03 -6.30
N SER A 103 4.52 3.37 -7.59
CA SER A 103 4.91 2.51 -8.70
C SER A 103 6.41 2.55 -8.87
N HIS A 104 7.00 1.37 -9.07
CA HIS A 104 8.44 1.24 -9.32
C HIS A 104 8.69 0.25 -10.46
N PRO A 105 9.82 0.38 -11.18
CA PRO A 105 10.18 -0.58 -12.22
C PRO A 105 10.74 -1.89 -11.65
N LEU A 106 11.30 -1.88 -10.43
CA LEU A 106 12.01 -3.01 -9.85
C LEU A 106 11.75 -3.08 -8.34
N THR A 107 11.86 -4.27 -7.75
CA THR A 107 11.88 -4.46 -6.30
C THR A 107 13.30 -4.32 -5.77
N THR A 108 13.72 -3.08 -5.51
CA THR A 108 14.94 -2.79 -4.75
C THR A 108 14.58 -2.13 -3.43
N SER A 109 15.44 -2.31 -2.43
CA SER A 109 15.28 -1.69 -1.12
C SER A 109 15.24 -0.16 -1.20
N ASP A 110 15.95 0.45 -2.16
CA ASP A 110 16.01 1.89 -2.33
C ASP A 110 14.66 2.51 -2.67
N TYR A 111 13.87 1.84 -3.52
CA TYR A 111 12.50 2.29 -3.83
C TYR A 111 11.60 2.23 -2.60
N ALA A 112 11.70 1.15 -1.81
CA ALA A 112 10.95 1.02 -0.57
C ALA A 112 11.35 2.09 0.46
N ILE A 113 12.65 2.37 0.59
CA ILE A 113 13.15 3.42 1.49
C ILE A 113 12.69 4.80 1.03
N SER A 114 12.75 5.08 -0.27
CA SER A 114 12.26 6.33 -0.86
C SER A 114 10.78 6.53 -0.55
N HIS A 115 9.95 5.52 -0.79
CA HIS A 115 8.52 5.59 -0.48
C HIS A 115 8.27 5.76 1.02
N LEU A 116 8.95 5.00 1.88
CA LEU A 116 8.82 5.12 3.34
C LEU A 116 9.20 6.51 3.84
N SER A 117 10.24 7.14 3.29
CA SER A 117 10.70 8.46 3.72
C SER A 117 9.66 9.58 3.50
N LYS A 118 8.72 9.36 2.57
CA LYS A 118 7.60 10.27 2.29
C LYS A 118 6.48 10.17 3.32
N VAL A 119 6.36 9.05 4.03
CA VAL A 119 5.24 8.77 4.95
C VAL A 119 5.70 8.70 6.40
N LEU A 120 6.86 8.10 6.66
CA LEU A 120 7.24 7.56 7.97
C LEU A 120 8.50 8.21 8.52
N SER A 121 8.51 8.46 9.83
CA SER A 121 9.72 8.82 10.57
C SER A 121 10.45 7.56 11.08
N PRO A 122 11.79 7.56 11.24
CA PRO A 122 12.57 6.39 11.69
C PRO A 122 12.13 5.74 13.02
N TYR A 123 11.38 6.47 13.85
CA TYR A 123 10.95 6.05 15.18
C TYR A 123 9.56 5.40 15.23
N ASN A 124 8.76 5.48 14.18
CA ASN A 124 7.45 4.85 14.17
C ASN A 124 7.56 3.32 14.04
N VAL A 125 6.49 2.62 14.43
CA VAL A 125 6.42 1.16 14.33
C VAL A 125 6.20 0.76 12.87
N LEU A 126 7.18 0.07 12.29
CA LEU A 126 7.10 -0.45 10.93
C LEU A 126 7.15 -1.98 10.94
N MET A 127 6.16 -2.63 10.33
CA MET A 127 6.08 -4.08 10.23
C MET A 127 6.09 -4.51 8.76
N ALA A 128 7.00 -5.41 8.39
CA ALA A 128 7.15 -5.87 7.00
C ALA A 128 7.54 -7.35 6.92
N ASP A 129 7.64 -7.90 5.71
CA ASP A 129 8.22 -9.21 5.46
C ASP A 129 9.76 -9.17 5.56
N GLU A 130 10.39 -10.32 5.83
CA GLU A 130 11.85 -10.48 5.92
C GLU A 130 12.61 -10.07 4.64
N ALA A 131 11.93 -10.02 3.49
CA ALA A 131 12.47 -9.44 2.25
C ALA A 131 12.97 -7.99 2.43
N TYR A 132 12.51 -7.27 3.47
CA TYR A 132 12.92 -5.91 3.82
C TYR A 132 14.00 -5.84 4.91
N SER A 133 14.83 -6.88 5.06
CA SER A 133 15.93 -6.92 6.02
C SER A 133 16.88 -5.70 5.95
N SER A 134 17.04 -5.10 4.78
CA SER A 134 17.81 -3.86 4.56
C SER A 134 17.26 -2.62 5.28
N LEU A 135 16.03 -2.66 5.80
CA LEU A 135 15.45 -1.56 6.59
C LEU A 135 15.97 -1.54 8.03
N PHE A 136 16.54 -2.65 8.52
CA PHE A 136 17.21 -2.66 9.82
C PHE A 136 18.37 -1.65 9.83
N GLY A 137 18.50 -0.92 10.93
CA GLY A 137 19.49 0.15 11.08
C GLY A 137 19.01 1.52 10.56
N LYS A 138 18.20 1.57 9.50
CA LYS A 138 17.60 2.82 8.98
C LYS A 138 16.36 3.23 9.77
N TYR A 139 15.50 2.27 10.07
CA TYR A 139 14.29 2.47 10.88
C TYR A 139 14.45 1.72 12.20
N ARG A 140 14.41 2.46 13.31
CA ARG A 140 14.75 1.97 14.65
C ARG A 140 13.76 0.93 15.17
N ASN A 141 12.51 1.06 14.74
CA ASN A 141 11.36 0.30 15.19
C ASN A 141 10.78 -0.63 14.08
N VAL A 142 11.64 -1.12 13.17
CA VAL A 142 11.26 -2.14 12.17
C VAL A 142 11.16 -3.52 12.79
N ARG A 143 10.08 -4.23 12.47
CA ARG A 143 9.87 -5.64 12.79
C ARG A 143 9.52 -6.41 11.54
N LEU A 144 10.21 -7.53 11.35
CA LEU A 144 10.04 -8.37 10.18
C LEU A 144 9.42 -9.69 10.55
N ILE A 145 8.67 -10.27 9.62
CA ILE A 145 8.09 -11.59 9.76
C ILE A 145 8.48 -12.45 8.56
N ASN A 146 8.79 -13.72 8.79
CA ASN A 146 9.19 -14.64 7.72
C ASN A 146 7.98 -15.30 7.07
N HIS A 147 7.57 -14.84 5.89
CA HIS A 147 6.45 -15.45 5.15
C HIS A 147 6.72 -16.87 4.63
N SER A 148 8.00 -17.23 4.51
CA SER A 148 8.48 -18.54 4.03
C SER A 148 8.78 -19.54 5.15
N LEU A 149 8.46 -19.19 6.40
CA LEU A 149 8.77 -20.02 7.56
C LEU A 149 8.13 -21.41 7.43
N LYS A 150 8.98 -22.45 7.46
CA LYS A 150 8.55 -23.85 7.39
C LYS A 150 7.99 -24.31 8.73
N ALA A 151 7.00 -25.19 8.68
CA ALA A 151 6.43 -25.75 9.89
C ALA A 151 7.43 -26.74 10.53
N LYS A 152 7.45 -26.80 11.87
CA LYS A 152 8.31 -27.75 12.60
C LYS A 152 7.92 -29.21 12.35
N ARG A 153 6.62 -29.47 12.13
CA ARG A 153 6.07 -30.81 11.86
C ARG A 153 5.94 -31.02 10.35
N LYS A 154 6.31 -32.20 9.85
CA LYS A 154 6.24 -32.57 8.42
C LYS A 154 4.83 -32.54 7.82
N ILE A 155 3.77 -32.56 8.63
CA ILE A 155 2.37 -32.56 8.18
C ILE A 155 2.02 -31.26 7.44
N HIS A 156 2.60 -30.13 7.88
CA HIS A 156 2.36 -28.83 7.28
C HIS A 156 3.62 -28.32 6.60
N THR A 157 3.50 -27.81 5.38
CA THR A 157 4.64 -27.22 4.67
C THR A 157 5.10 -25.91 5.30
N PHE A 158 4.16 -25.10 5.81
CA PHE A 158 4.43 -23.75 6.32
C PHE A 158 3.93 -23.59 7.76
N SER A 159 4.64 -22.76 8.52
CA SER A 159 4.29 -22.44 9.92
C SER A 159 3.10 -21.49 9.99
N ARG A 160 2.30 -21.59 11.06
CA ARG A 160 1.25 -20.60 11.38
C ARG A 160 1.85 -19.24 11.74
N GLU A 161 3.06 -19.25 12.30
CA GLU A 161 3.80 -18.05 12.72
C GLU A 161 4.27 -17.18 11.54
N ARG A 162 4.13 -17.62 10.29
CA ARG A 162 4.60 -16.89 9.11
C ARG A 162 3.84 -15.59 8.82
N TRP A 163 2.63 -15.46 9.36
CA TRP A 163 1.75 -14.30 9.15
C TRP A 163 1.64 -13.40 10.39
N SER A 164 1.80 -13.98 11.57
CA SER A 164 1.83 -13.23 12.83
C SER A 164 2.68 -13.96 13.87
N LYS A 165 3.59 -13.24 14.52
CA LYS A 165 4.42 -13.75 15.62
C LYS A 165 4.81 -12.61 16.55
N GLU A 166 4.74 -12.83 17.87
CA GLU A 166 5.29 -11.89 18.87
C GLU A 166 4.76 -10.43 18.71
N GLY A 167 3.48 -10.29 18.34
CA GLY A 167 2.83 -8.99 18.10
C GLY A 167 3.08 -8.39 16.70
N VAL A 168 3.97 -8.97 15.90
CA VAL A 168 4.31 -8.53 14.53
C VAL A 168 3.38 -9.21 13.53
N ASN A 169 2.80 -8.46 12.59
CA ASN A 169 2.01 -8.97 11.46
C ASN A 169 2.03 -8.01 10.27
N SER A 170 1.75 -8.53 9.07
CA SER A 170 1.64 -7.78 7.79
C SER A 170 0.21 -7.76 7.22
N ASN A 171 -0.78 -8.21 7.99
CA ASN A 171 -2.14 -8.45 7.48
C ASN A 171 -2.82 -7.20 6.91
N ALA A 172 -2.53 -6.01 7.47
CA ALA A 172 -3.17 -4.76 7.02
C ALA A 172 -2.78 -4.41 5.58
N VAL A 173 -1.49 -4.52 5.25
CA VAL A 173 -1.00 -4.23 3.90
C VAL A 173 -1.42 -5.31 2.91
N GLU A 174 -1.48 -6.58 3.32
CA GLU A 174 -1.97 -7.68 2.48
C GLU A 174 -3.45 -7.51 2.13
N GLY A 175 -4.28 -7.15 3.10
CA GLY A 175 -5.70 -6.83 2.87
C GLY A 175 -5.85 -5.66 1.89
N ALA A 176 -5.10 -4.58 2.10
CA ALA A 176 -5.07 -3.43 1.20
C ALA A 176 -4.61 -3.81 -0.23
N ASN A 177 -3.62 -4.70 -0.35
CA ASN A 177 -3.12 -5.23 -1.62
C ASN A 177 -4.18 -6.09 -2.32
N GLY A 178 -4.97 -6.87 -1.57
CA GLY A 178 -6.09 -7.64 -2.10
C GLY A 178 -7.17 -6.74 -2.71
N VAL A 179 -7.53 -5.66 -2.03
CA VAL A 179 -8.50 -4.67 -2.54
C VAL A 179 -7.96 -3.98 -3.79
N LEU A 180 -6.71 -3.51 -3.77
CA LEU A 180 -6.08 -2.88 -4.93
C LEU A 180 -6.05 -3.82 -6.14
N LYS A 181 -5.62 -5.07 -5.97
CA LYS A 181 -5.59 -6.06 -7.07
C LYS A 181 -6.99 -6.29 -7.64
N THR A 182 -8.00 -6.37 -6.78
CA THR A 182 -9.39 -6.56 -7.23
C THR A 182 -9.89 -5.36 -8.03
N ALA A 183 -9.64 -4.14 -7.54
CA ALA A 183 -10.00 -2.91 -8.25
C ALA A 183 -9.26 -2.82 -9.60
N MET A 184 -7.95 -3.04 -9.61
CA MET A 184 -7.15 -2.94 -10.84
C MET A 184 -7.52 -4.00 -11.88
N ARG A 185 -7.95 -5.21 -11.48
CA ARG A 185 -8.51 -6.20 -12.44
C ARG A 185 -9.75 -5.71 -13.17
N GLN A 186 -10.54 -4.82 -12.56
CA GLN A 186 -11.73 -4.25 -13.20
C GLN A 186 -11.36 -3.13 -14.19
N TYR A 187 -10.19 -2.49 -14.02
CA TYR A 187 -9.64 -1.55 -14.99
C TYR A 187 -9.15 -2.27 -16.25
N ARG A 188 -10.02 -2.39 -17.26
CA ARG A 188 -9.70 -3.05 -18.54
C ARG A 188 -8.62 -2.34 -19.37
N TRP A 189 -8.44 -1.03 -19.19
CA TRP A 189 -7.48 -0.21 -19.96
C TRP A 189 -6.28 0.26 -19.13
N PHE A 190 -5.80 -0.58 -18.21
CA PHE A 190 -4.60 -0.23 -17.44
C PHE A 190 -3.37 -0.16 -18.33
N ASN A 191 -2.70 0.99 -18.31
CA ASN A 191 -1.43 1.18 -19.00
C ASN A 191 -0.31 1.36 -17.96
N CYS A 192 0.71 0.49 -18.02
CA CYS A 192 1.83 0.50 -17.09
C CYS A 192 2.61 1.83 -17.09
N LYS A 193 2.59 2.59 -18.19
CA LYS A 193 3.21 3.92 -18.27
C LYS A 193 2.58 4.93 -17.31
N TYR A 194 1.29 4.79 -17.03
CA TYR A 194 0.51 5.67 -16.16
C TYR A 194 0.17 5.00 -14.83
N SER A 195 0.87 3.94 -14.44
CA SER A 195 0.61 3.17 -13.21
C SER A 195 0.51 4.04 -11.96
N GLN A 196 1.39 5.03 -11.81
CA GLN A 196 1.37 5.95 -10.66
C GLN A 196 0.09 6.79 -10.62
N LEU A 197 -0.45 7.17 -11.77
CA LEU A 197 -1.70 7.95 -11.85
C LEU A 197 -2.86 7.11 -11.31
N TYR A 198 -3.03 5.89 -11.81
CA TYR A 198 -4.09 4.96 -11.36
C TYR A 198 -3.96 4.63 -9.87
N LEU A 199 -2.73 4.44 -9.40
CA LEU A 199 -2.45 4.20 -7.98
C LEU A 199 -2.85 5.38 -7.11
N ASN A 200 -2.53 6.61 -7.53
CA ASN A 200 -2.89 7.83 -6.81
C ASN A 200 -4.41 8.04 -6.77
N GLU A 201 -5.11 7.81 -7.89
CA GLU A 201 -6.57 7.90 -7.95
C GLU A 201 -7.24 6.89 -7.00
N PHE A 202 -6.78 5.64 -7.04
CA PHE A 202 -7.26 4.61 -6.12
C PHE A 202 -6.96 4.96 -4.66
N ALA A 203 -5.75 5.44 -4.35
CA ALA A 203 -5.35 5.86 -3.02
C ALA A 203 -6.28 6.95 -2.48
N VAL A 204 -6.56 7.98 -3.29
CA VAL A 204 -7.46 9.08 -2.92
C VAL A 204 -8.86 8.56 -2.64
N ALA A 205 -9.44 7.78 -3.56
CA ALA A 205 -10.79 7.23 -3.39
C ALA A 205 -10.91 6.38 -2.11
N LYS A 206 -9.87 5.61 -1.79
CA LYS A 206 -9.81 4.81 -0.56
C LYS A 206 -9.65 5.68 0.68
N ASN A 207 -8.76 6.66 0.64
CA ASN A 207 -8.37 7.49 1.77
C ASN A 207 -9.44 8.52 2.15
N LEU A 208 -10.25 8.99 1.18
CA LEU A 208 -11.36 9.92 1.42
C LEU A 208 -12.31 9.45 2.53
N LYS A 209 -12.55 8.14 2.61
CA LYS A 209 -13.40 7.51 3.64
C LYS A 209 -12.92 7.78 5.07
N PHE A 210 -11.61 7.96 5.25
CA PHE A 210 -11.00 8.14 6.56
C PHE A 210 -10.89 9.60 6.98
N PHE A 211 -10.84 10.53 6.03
CA PHE A 211 -10.61 11.94 6.33
C PHE A 211 -11.87 12.73 6.76
N LYS A 212 -13.04 12.10 6.96
CA LYS A 212 -14.34 12.79 7.15
C LYS A 212 -14.59 13.89 6.08
N MET A 213 -13.91 13.79 4.93
CA MET A 213 -13.90 14.77 3.85
C MET A 213 -15.04 14.54 2.85
N GLU A 214 -15.84 13.49 3.06
CA GLU A 214 -16.88 13.04 2.13
C GLU A 214 -17.94 14.11 1.89
N LYS A 215 -18.25 14.98 2.86
CA LYS A 215 -19.25 16.03 2.65
C LYS A 215 -18.73 17.20 1.82
N ASN A 216 -17.61 17.80 2.20
CA ASN A 216 -17.18 19.07 1.63
C ASN A 216 -16.52 18.95 0.25
N ILE A 217 -15.97 17.78 -0.10
CA ILE A 217 -15.36 17.57 -1.43
C ILE A 217 -16.39 17.12 -2.45
N ILE A 218 -17.36 16.27 -2.07
CA ILE A 218 -18.41 15.79 -2.98
C ILE A 218 -19.49 16.86 -3.17
N PHE A 219 -19.80 17.63 -2.13
CA PHE A 219 -20.87 18.64 -2.15
C PHE A 219 -20.37 20.10 -2.13
N GLY A 220 -19.06 20.35 -1.96
CA GLY A 220 -18.51 21.70 -1.86
C GLY A 220 -18.48 22.23 -0.42
N VAL A 221 -17.53 23.13 -0.13
CA VAL A 221 -17.14 23.56 1.24
C VAL A 221 -18.21 24.38 1.97
N ASN A 222 -19.31 24.76 1.32
CA ASN A 222 -20.44 25.47 1.95
C ASN A 222 -21.76 25.09 1.26
N SER A 223 -22.22 23.87 1.45
CA SER A 223 -23.44 23.47 0.78
C SER A 223 -24.42 22.80 1.73
N GLU A 224 -25.37 23.61 2.18
CA GLU A 224 -26.73 23.13 2.44
C GLU A 224 -27.36 22.50 1.18
N ARG A 225 -26.65 22.49 0.03
CA ARG A 225 -27.15 22.14 -1.28
C ARG A 225 -26.32 21.03 -1.95
N ASP A 226 -26.95 20.11 -2.64
CA ASP A 226 -26.26 19.05 -3.39
C ASP A 226 -25.60 19.57 -4.70
N PHE A 227 -24.93 18.70 -5.45
CA PHE A 227 -24.34 19.01 -6.77
C PHE A 227 -25.37 19.57 -7.78
N CYS A 228 -26.65 19.34 -7.53
CA CYS A 228 -27.77 19.83 -8.34
C CYS A 228 -28.38 21.14 -7.82
N GLY A 229 -27.81 21.72 -6.76
CA GLY A 229 -28.28 22.95 -6.12
C GLY A 229 -29.50 22.77 -5.22
N ASN A 230 -29.95 21.55 -4.94
CA ASN A 230 -31.10 21.27 -4.05
C ASN A 230 -30.69 21.22 -2.60
N ARG A 231 -31.54 21.68 -1.68
CA ARG A 231 -31.24 21.52 -0.26
C ARG A 231 -31.23 20.05 0.16
N ILE A 232 -30.19 19.65 0.87
CA ILE A 232 -30.00 18.26 1.32
C ILE A 232 -31.15 17.86 2.24
N GLY A 233 -32.03 16.94 1.78
CA GLY A 233 -33.23 16.48 2.51
C GLY A 233 -34.55 16.79 1.80
N GLU A 234 -34.55 17.69 0.81
CA GLU A 234 -35.71 17.87 -0.08
C GLU A 234 -35.65 16.80 -1.19
N GLY A 235 -36.61 15.87 -1.21
CA GLY A 235 -36.73 14.81 -2.22
C GLY A 235 -37.12 15.30 -3.61
N ARG A 236 -36.45 16.32 -4.15
CA ARG A 236 -36.67 16.82 -5.51
C ARG A 236 -35.72 16.15 -6.49
N SER A 237 -36.24 15.70 -7.62
CA SER A 237 -35.46 15.06 -8.68
C SER A 237 -34.45 16.04 -9.29
N CYS A 238 -33.18 15.65 -9.32
CA CYS A 238 -32.12 16.42 -9.98
C CYS A 238 -32.34 16.47 -11.51
N PRO A 239 -32.39 17.66 -12.13
CA PRO A 239 -32.74 17.80 -13.55
C PRO A 239 -31.57 17.54 -14.51
N VAL A 240 -30.41 17.09 -14.01
CA VAL A 240 -29.25 16.81 -14.86
C VAL A 240 -29.47 15.50 -15.61
N LEU A 241 -30.20 15.61 -16.72
CA LEU A 241 -30.20 14.62 -17.79
C LEU A 241 -28.77 14.55 -18.35
N LEU A 242 -28.03 13.51 -17.93
CA LEU A 242 -26.85 13.06 -18.66
C LEU A 242 -27.32 12.66 -20.06
N LYS A 243 -27.13 13.56 -21.03
CA LYS A 243 -27.18 13.17 -22.44
C LYS A 243 -25.96 12.27 -22.68
N TYR A 244 -26.27 11.02 -23.03
CA TYR A 244 -25.31 10.04 -23.53
C TYR A 244 -24.59 10.56 -24.78
#